data_AF-A0AAT9FN40-F1
#
_entry.id   AF-A0AAT9FN40-F1
#
_cell.length_a   1.000
_cell.length_b   1.000
_cell.length_c   1.000
_cell.angle_alpha   90.00
_cell.angle_beta   90.00
_cell.angle_gamma   90.00
#
_symmetry.space_group_name_H-M   'P 1'
#
loop_
_entity.id
_entity.type
_entity.pdbx_description
1 polymer ?
#
loop_
_entity_poly.entity_id
_entity_poly.type
_entity_poly.pdbx_seq_one_letter_code
_entity_poly.pdbx_strand_id
1 'polypeptide(L)'
;MTERINIPDGYYYLIIVQGGKVIHSTANFGLSHAEFVKRKVGTLPDDAWVGSASKNNGVLEAVNSFTFYKNQLPAAPEIQEAVFAKFC
;
A
#
# COMPACT_ATOMS: atom_id res chain seq x y z
N MET A 1 21.02 6.32 -2.39
CA MET A 1 20.26 5.12 -2.79
C MET A 1 19.26 4.85 -1.69
N THR A 2 17.96 4.98 -1.96
CA THR A 2 16.93 4.69 -0.95
C THR A 2 16.82 3.17 -0.83
N GLU A 3 17.12 2.63 0.35
CA GLU A 3 16.96 1.19 0.60
C GLU A 3 15.49 0.79 0.47
N ARG A 4 15.22 -0.23 -0.35
CA ARG A 4 13.88 -0.78 -0.54
C ARG A 4 13.54 -1.74 0.59
N ILE A 5 12.28 -1.75 1.00
CA ILE A 5 11.79 -2.65 2.04
C ILE A 5 11.44 -3.98 1.38
N ASN A 6 12.13 -5.05 1.77
CA ASN A 6 11.80 -6.39 1.29
C ASN A 6 10.48 -6.87 1.91
N ILE A 7 9.51 -7.25 1.07
CA ILE A 7 8.29 -7.93 1.50
C ILE A 7 8.54 -9.44 1.37
N PRO A 8 8.46 -10.23 2.46
CA PRO A 8 8.53 -11.68 2.35
C PRO A 8 7.39 -12.24 1.49
N ASP A 9 7.62 -13.37 0.83
CA ASP A 9 6.57 -14.00 0.03
C ASP A 9 5.41 -14.47 0.93
N GLY A 10 4.17 -14.22 0.48
CA GLY A 10 2.94 -14.45 1.24
C GLY A 10 2.62 -13.36 2.27
N TYR A 11 3.42 -12.28 2.34
CA TYR A 11 3.18 -11.15 3.24
C TYR A 11 2.72 -9.90 2.48
N TYR A 12 2.13 -8.98 3.24
CA TYR A 12 1.70 -7.68 2.73
C TYR A 12 1.97 -6.54 3.72
N TYR A 13 1.92 -5.33 3.20
CA TYR A 13 1.98 -4.10 3.97
C TYR A 13 0.75 -3.28 3.65
N LEU A 14 0.12 -2.68 4.66
CA LEU A 14 -0.86 -1.61 4.41
C LEU A 14 -0.08 -0.35 4.02
N ILE A 15 -0.50 0.32 2.96
CA ILE A 15 0.20 1.47 2.40
C ILE A 15 -0.75 2.62 2.09
N ILE A 16 -0.24 3.85 2.23
CA ILE A 16 -0.86 5.07 1.72
C ILE A 16 0.11 5.68 0.72
N VAL A 17 -0.39 5.97 -0.47
CA VAL A 17 0.34 6.62 -1.56
C VAL A 17 -0.23 8.00 -1.77
N GLN A 18 0.63 9.01 -1.92
CA GLN A 18 0.24 10.38 -2.23
C GLN A 18 1.34 11.02 -3.07
N GLY A 19 0.98 11.80 -4.09
CA GLY A 19 1.96 12.42 -5.00
C GLY A 19 2.96 11.42 -5.60
N GLY A 20 2.50 10.23 -5.99
CA GLY A 20 3.33 9.18 -6.60
C GLY A 20 4.34 8.51 -5.67
N LYS A 21 4.18 8.64 -4.33
CA LYS A 21 5.09 8.06 -3.35
C LYS A 21 4.34 7.38 -2.22
N VAL A 22 4.87 6.27 -1.73
CA VAL A 22 4.39 5.64 -0.49
C VAL A 22 4.79 6.53 0.69
N ILE A 23 3.82 7.24 1.27
CA ILE A 23 4.03 8.17 2.39
C ILE A 23 3.92 7.46 3.75
N HIS A 24 3.13 6.39 3.83
CA HIS A 24 2.98 5.58 5.03
C HIS A 24 2.91 4.09 4.67
N SER A 25 3.53 3.26 5.49
CA SER A 25 3.48 1.80 5.36
C SER A 25 3.51 1.12 6.73
N THR A 26 2.85 -0.03 6.87
CA THR A 26 2.94 -0.86 8.08
C THR A 26 2.78 -2.35 7.76
N ALA A 27 3.53 -3.20 8.46
CA ALA A 27 3.39 -4.66 8.44
C ALA A 27 2.39 -5.17 9.50
N ASN A 28 1.64 -4.29 10.16
CA ASN A 28 0.68 -4.71 11.19
C ASN A 28 -0.59 -5.27 10.55
N PHE A 29 -0.60 -6.60 10.37
CA PHE A 29 -1.70 -7.39 9.83
C PHE A 29 -2.99 -7.34 10.65
N GLY A 30 -2.94 -6.90 11.91
CA GLY A 30 -4.11 -6.75 12.76
C GLY A 30 -4.89 -5.46 12.54
N LEU A 31 -4.37 -4.52 11.73
CA LEU A 31 -5.06 -3.27 11.41
C LEU A 31 -5.90 -3.41 10.14
N SER A 32 -7.10 -2.83 10.16
CA SER A 32 -7.86 -2.58 8.94
C SER A 32 -7.31 -1.35 8.21
N HIS A 33 -7.55 -1.22 6.89
CA HIS A 33 -7.18 0.00 6.15
C HIS A 33 -7.81 1.25 6.76
N ALA A 34 -9.06 1.17 7.27
CA ALA A 34 -9.74 2.30 7.89
C ALA A 34 -9.04 2.75 9.19
N GLU A 35 -8.70 1.81 10.08
CA GLU A 35 -7.94 2.12 11.30
C GLU A 35 -6.54 2.66 10.97
N PHE A 36 -5.89 2.08 9.96
CA PHE A 36 -4.58 2.54 9.52
C PHE A 36 -4.60 3.98 9.01
N VAL A 37 -5.57 4.33 8.15
CA VAL A 37 -5.78 5.71 7.66
C VAL A 37 -6.07 6.65 8.83
N LYS A 38 -7.01 6.29 9.71
CA LYS A 38 -7.37 7.10 10.87
C LYS A 38 -6.17 7.41 11.77
N ARG A 39 -5.29 6.42 12.01
CA ARG A 39 -4.11 6.58 12.85
C ARG A 39 -2.97 7.36 12.19
N LYS A 40 -2.85 7.33 10.86
CA LYS A 40 -1.74 7.98 10.14
C LYS A 40 -2.06 9.37 9.65
N VAL A 41 -3.26 9.56 9.09
CA VAL A 41 -3.67 10.79 8.42
C VAL A 41 -5.02 11.33 8.88
N GLY A 42 -5.71 10.63 9.80
CA GLY A 42 -7.04 11.00 10.30
C GLY A 42 -8.15 10.67 9.31
N THR A 43 -8.14 11.36 8.17
CA THR A 43 -9.02 11.13 7.03
C THR A 43 -8.16 10.98 5.78
N LEU A 44 -8.50 10.06 4.88
CA LEU A 44 -7.74 9.89 3.63
C LEU A 44 -7.85 11.18 2.79
N PRO A 45 -6.73 11.83 2.44
CA PRO A 45 -6.76 13.01 1.56
C PRO A 45 -7.32 12.66 0.16
N ASP A 46 -7.95 13.61 -0.53
CA ASP A 46 -8.52 13.38 -1.88
C ASP A 46 -7.47 12.98 -2.94
N ASP A 47 -6.23 13.48 -2.81
CA ASP A 47 -5.09 13.13 -3.67
C ASP A 47 -4.38 11.83 -3.22
N ALA A 48 -4.85 11.19 -2.15
CA ALA A 48 -4.21 10.00 -1.61
C ALA A 48 -4.93 8.71 -2.02
N TRP A 49 -4.13 7.66 -2.16
CA TRP A 49 -4.59 6.30 -2.39
C TRP A 49 -4.22 5.39 -1.21
N VAL A 50 -5.08 4.41 -0.90
CA VAL A 50 -4.83 3.43 0.17
C VAL A 50 -5.03 2.00 -0.30
N GLY A 51 -4.14 1.11 0.11
CA GLY A 51 -4.26 -0.30 -0.22
C GLY A 51 -3.20 -1.14 0.43
N SER A 52 -2.86 -2.24 -0.23
CA SER A 52 -1.85 -3.18 0.25
C SER A 52 -0.77 -3.37 -0.80
N ALA A 53 0.50 -3.36 -0.38
CA ALA A 53 1.60 -3.91 -1.16
C ALA A 53 1.82 -5.34 -0.71
N SER A 54 1.60 -6.32 -1.59
CA SER A 54 1.73 -7.74 -1.28
C SER A 54 2.72 -8.41 -2.21
N LYS A 55 3.46 -9.38 -1.69
CA LYS A 55 4.32 -10.23 -2.52
C LYS A 55 3.79 -11.65 -2.50
N ASN A 56 3.42 -12.18 -3.67
CA ASN A 56 2.91 -13.54 -3.81
C ASN A 56 3.64 -14.23 -4.97
N ASN A 57 4.16 -15.44 -4.73
CA ASN A 57 4.93 -16.20 -5.73
C ASN A 57 6.07 -15.39 -6.38
N GLY A 58 6.74 -14.55 -5.58
CA GLY A 58 7.82 -13.67 -6.00
C GLY A 58 7.38 -12.38 -6.68
N VAL A 59 6.07 -12.20 -6.93
CA VAL A 59 5.52 -11.02 -7.61
C VAL A 59 5.02 -10.02 -6.59
N LEU A 60 5.60 -8.82 -6.62
CA LEU A 60 5.16 -7.69 -5.81
C LEU A 60 4.07 -6.91 -6.54
N GLU A 61 2.95 -6.68 -5.88
CA GLU A 61 1.80 -5.97 -6.45
C GLU A 61 1.13 -5.07 -5.41
N ALA A 62 0.64 -3.91 -5.88
CA ALA A 62 -0.24 -3.05 -5.12
C ALA A 62 -1.72 -3.39 -5.42
N VAL A 63 -2.53 -3.57 -4.39
CA VAL A 63 -3.95 -3.93 -4.50
C VAL A 63 -4.80 -2.93 -3.75
N ASN A 64 -5.93 -2.53 -4.34
CA ASN A 64 -6.87 -1.58 -3.75
C ASN A 64 -7.42 -2.06 -2.40
N SER A 65 -7.65 -1.12 -1.48
CA SER A 65 -8.42 -1.41 -0.27
C SER A 65 -9.90 -1.64 -0.62
N PHE A 66 -10.43 -2.82 -0.29
CA PHE A 66 -11.86 -3.09 -0.44
C PHE A 66 -12.73 -2.11 0.34
N THR A 67 -12.29 -1.67 1.53
CA THR A 67 -13.05 -0.74 2.37
C THR A 67 -13.29 0.59 1.67
N PHE A 68 -12.29 1.11 0.97
CA PHE A 68 -12.31 2.44 0.33
C PHE A 68 -12.82 2.39 -1.11
N TYR A 69 -12.45 1.35 -1.88
CA TYR A 69 -12.74 1.29 -3.32
C TYR A 69 -13.77 0.22 -3.71
N LYS A 70 -14.25 -0.57 -2.74
CA LYS A 70 -15.22 -1.68 -2.95
C LYS A 70 -14.75 -2.74 -3.95
N ASN A 71 -13.45 -2.82 -4.20
CA ASN A 71 -12.81 -3.83 -5.03
C ASN A 71 -11.41 -4.19 -4.50
N GLN A 72 -10.89 -5.32 -4.96
CA GLN A 72 -9.52 -5.78 -4.70
C GLN A 72 -8.80 -6.02 -6.03
N LEU A 73 -8.84 -5.02 -6.91
CA LEU A 73 -8.11 -5.06 -8.17
C LEU A 73 -6.70 -4.49 -8.01
N PRO A 74 -5.78 -4.84 -8.92
CA PRO A 74 -4.50 -4.15 -9.02
C PRO A 74 -4.69 -2.64 -9.06
N ALA A 75 -3.85 -1.93 -8.31
CA ALA A 75 -3.83 -0.47 -8.33
C ALA A 75 -3.40 0.04 -9.71
N ALA A 76 -3.71 1.31 -10.00
CA ALA A 76 -3.30 1.99 -11.22
C ALA A 76 -1.76 1.93 -11.41
N PRO A 77 -1.24 1.97 -12.65
CA PRO A 77 0.19 1.84 -12.93
C PRO A 77 1.07 2.79 -12.12
N GLU A 78 0.66 4.04 -11.96
CA GLU A 78 1.37 5.04 -11.16
C GLU A 78 1.56 4.64 -9.68
N ILE A 79 0.58 3.92 -9.12
CA ILE A 79 0.64 3.41 -7.75
C ILE A 79 1.55 2.20 -7.67
N GLN A 80 1.53 1.34 -8.70
CA GLN A 80 2.46 0.21 -8.80
C GLN A 80 3.90 0.72 -8.81
N GLU A 81 4.21 1.74 -9.62
CA GLU A 81 5.53 2.36 -9.69
C GLU A 81 5.97 2.94 -8.33
N ALA A 82 5.07 3.63 -7.62
CA ALA A 82 5.33 4.13 -6.27
C ALA A 82 5.69 3.01 -5.29
N VAL A 83 5.02 1.86 -5.41
CA VAL A 83 5.29 0.66 -4.60
C VAL A 83 6.62 0.02 -4.98
N PHE A 84 6.91 -0.18 -6.27
CA PHE A 84 8.19 -0.74 -6.74
C PHE A 84 9.41 0.13 -6.40
N ALA A 85 9.21 1.43 -6.28
CA ALA A 85 10.24 2.36 -5.82
C ALA A 85 10.55 2.20 -4.33
N LYS A 86 9.59 1.75 -3.51
CA LYS A 86 9.72 1.63 -2.06
C LYS A 86 9.97 0.20 -1.56
N PHE A 87 9.45 -0.80 -2.25
CA PHE A 87 9.44 -2.20 -1.83
C PHE A 87 10.11 -3.10 -2.87
N CYS A 88 10.58 -4.26 -2.42
CA CYS A 88 11.09 -5.33 -3.29
C CYS A 88 10.70 -6.73 -2.82
#